data_AF-B1M9I3-F1
#
_entry.id   AF-B1M9I3-F1
#
_cell.length_a   1.000
_cell.length_b   1.000
_cell.length_c   1.000
_cell.angle_alpha   90.00
_cell.angle_beta   90.00
_cell.angle_gamma   90.00
#
_symmetry.space_group_name_H-M   'P 1'
#
loop_
_entity.id
_entity.type
_entity.pdbx_description
1 polymer ?
#
loop_
_entity_poly.entity_id
_entity_poly.type
_entity_poly.pdbx_seq_one_letter_code
_entity_poly.pdbx_strand_id
1 'polypeptide(L)' 'MTHARDRNNTRVDESDDPVLDAVAVLQCHGYTVEPDDDFARWRIDGGDWITLSALLAMALRLGLRDGPGRAQ' A
#
# COMPACT_ATOMS: atom_id res chain seq x y z
N MET A 1 2.00 -29.21 31.84
CA MET A 1 1.98 -27.76 32.10
C MET A 1 2.81 -27.07 31.04
N THR A 2 2.06 -26.41 30.16
CA THR A 2 2.38 -25.29 29.27
C THR A 2 3.68 -24.57 29.55
N HIS A 3 4.52 -24.39 28.52
CA HIS A 3 5.16 -23.10 28.26
C HIS A 3 5.50 -23.03 26.77
N ALA A 4 4.50 -22.63 26.00
CA ALA A 4 4.70 -22.04 24.69
C ALA A 4 5.66 -20.87 24.85
N ARG A 5 6.89 -21.01 24.36
CA ARG A 5 7.73 -19.85 24.10
C ARG A 5 7.23 -19.26 22.80
N ASP A 6 6.27 -18.37 22.97
CA ASP A 6 5.99 -17.24 22.09
C ASP A 6 7.33 -16.66 21.62
N ARG A 7 7.77 -17.10 20.44
CA ARG A 7 8.88 -16.48 19.74
C ARG A 7 8.23 -15.38 18.91
N ASN A 8 7.93 -14.28 19.60
CA ASN A 8 7.87 -12.92 19.09
C ASN A 8 7.92 -12.84 17.57
N ASN A 9 6.73 -12.87 16.95
CA ASN A 9 6.48 -12.67 15.52
C ASN A 9 6.71 -11.19 15.14
N THR A 10 7.83 -10.59 15.50
CA THR A 10 8.28 -9.35 14.85
C THR A 10 8.97 -9.70 13.55
N ARG A 11 8.19 -10.26 12.61
CA ARG A 11 8.39 -9.83 11.22
C ARG A 11 7.84 -8.42 11.25
N VAL A 12 8.74 -7.44 11.29
CA VAL A 12 8.36 -6.12 10.77
C VAL A 12 8.12 -6.43 9.31
N ASP A 13 6.85 -6.69 8.99
CA ASP A 13 6.41 -6.99 7.65
C ASP A 13 6.61 -5.66 6.91
N GLU A 14 7.77 -5.48 6.28
CA GLU A 14 8.04 -4.35 5.38
C GLU A 14 7.05 -4.30 4.19
N SER A 15 6.09 -5.24 4.14
CA SER A 15 4.97 -5.30 3.21
C SER A 15 3.62 -4.88 3.82
N ASP A 16 3.56 -4.39 5.06
CA ASP A 16 2.30 -3.88 5.67
C ASP A 16 2.12 -2.35 5.52
N ASP A 17 2.95 -1.67 4.72
CA ASP A 17 2.75 -0.25 4.42
C ASP A 17 1.71 -0.08 3.29
N PRO A 18 0.46 0.31 3.60
CA PRO A 18 -0.61 0.38 2.59
C PRO A 18 -0.32 1.42 1.50
N VAL A 19 0.58 2.36 1.78
CA VAL A 19 1.06 3.35 0.82
C VAL A 19 1.96 2.69 -0.23
N LEU A 20 2.91 1.86 0.18
CA LEU A 20 3.81 1.16 -0.73
C LEU A 20 3.03 0.18 -1.60
N ASP A 21 2.07 -0.53 -1.01
CA ASP A 21 1.16 -1.41 -1.74
C ASP A 21 0.32 -0.65 -2.78
N ALA A 22 -0.23 0.50 -2.41
CA ALA A 22 -0.97 1.33 -3.35
C ALA A 22 -0.09 1.81 -4.51
N VAL A 23 1.11 2.30 -4.20
CA VAL A 23 2.10 2.72 -5.21
C VAL A 23 2.45 1.55 -6.14
N ALA A 24 2.68 0.36 -5.58
CA ALA A 24 3.02 -0.84 -6.35
C ALA A 24 1.88 -1.25 -7.29
N VAL A 25 0.63 -1.24 -6.82
CA VAL A 25 -0.54 -1.53 -7.67
C VAL A 25 -0.64 -0.53 -8.83
N LEU A 26 -0.49 0.76 -8.55
CA LEU A 26 -0.52 1.77 -9.61
C LEU A 26 0.60 1.55 -10.63
N GLN A 27 1.83 1.29 -10.17
CA GLN A 27 2.97 1.01 -11.05
C GLN A 27 2.79 -0.27 -11.87
N CYS A 28 2.22 -1.34 -11.29
CA CYS A 28 1.87 -2.56 -12.02
C CYS A 28 0.85 -2.30 -13.14
N HIS A 29 -0.03 -1.31 -12.97
CA HIS A 29 -0.98 -0.88 -13.98
C HIS A 29 -0.41 0.12 -14.99
N GLY A 30 0.88 0.47 -14.88
CA GLY A 30 1.59 1.35 -15.81
C GLY A 30 1.55 2.83 -15.43
N TYR A 31 1.03 3.18 -14.25
CA TYR A 31 1.07 4.54 -13.74
C TYR A 31 2.44 4.86 -13.12
N THR A 32 2.94 6.06 -13.38
CA THR A 32 4.11 6.61 -12.68
C THR A 32 3.62 7.31 -11.42
N VAL A 33 4.16 6.94 -10.25
CA VAL A 33 3.77 7.54 -8.97
C VAL A 33 5.00 8.18 -8.33
N GLU A 34 4.93 9.48 -8.07
CA GLU A 34 6.02 10.26 -7.48
C GLU A 34 5.55 10.88 -6.16
N PRO A 35 6.25 10.67 -5.03
CA PRO A 35 5.94 11.37 -3.78
C PRO A 35 6.42 12.84 -3.82
N ASP A 36 5.78 13.71 -3.04
CA ASP A 36 6.32 15.04 -2.73
C ASP A 36 7.42 14.97 -1.66
N ASP A 37 8.08 16.10 -1.41
CA ASP A 37 9.24 16.17 -0.50
C ASP A 37 8.92 15.69 0.93
N ASP A 38 7.67 15.85 1.36
CA ASP A 38 7.19 15.49 2.70
C ASP A 38 6.38 14.18 2.74
N PHE A 39 6.26 13.46 1.61
CA PHE A 39 5.40 12.28 1.45
C PHE A 39 3.93 12.52 1.89
N ALA A 40 3.47 13.76 1.76
CA ALA A 40 2.10 14.17 2.08
C ALA A 40 1.17 14.05 0.86
N ARG A 41 1.75 14.11 -0.35
CA ARG A 41 1.04 14.02 -1.63
C ARG A 41 1.81 13.18 -2.64
N TRP A 42 1.08 12.70 -3.63
CA TRP A 42 1.60 11.90 -4.72
C TRP A 42 1.18 12.50 -6.06
N ARG A 43 2.04 12.41 -7.05
CA ARG A 43 1.76 12.82 -8.42
C ARG A 43 1.67 11.58 -9.30
N ILE A 44 0.62 11.49 -10.10
CA ILE A 44 0.38 10.35 -11.01
C ILE A 44 0.62 10.80 -12.44
N ASP A 45 1.49 10.09 -13.17
CA ASP A 45 1.84 10.35 -14.58
C ASP A 45 2.23 11.80 -14.89
N GLY A 46 2.84 12.49 -13.93
CA GLY A 46 3.18 13.91 -14.06
C GLY A 46 1.98 14.87 -14.01
N GLY A 47 0.79 14.38 -13.66
CA GLY A 47 -0.44 15.16 -13.53
C GLY A 47 -0.55 15.95 -12.22
N ASP A 48 -1.77 16.07 -11.71
CA ASP A 48 -2.04 16.78 -10.46
C ASP A 48 -1.55 16.02 -9.22
N TRP A 49 -1.20 16.79 -8.20
CA TRP A 49 -0.88 16.26 -6.87
C TRP A 49 -2.16 15.83 -6.15
N ILE A 50 -2.17 14.60 -5.66
CA ILE A 50 -3.29 14.01 -4.93
C ILE A 50 -2.89 13.70 -3.48
N THR A 51 -3.88 13.66 -2.61
CA THR A 51 -3.69 13.28 -1.21
C THR A 51 -3.56 11.77 -1.05
N LEU A 52 -3.07 11.35 0.13
CA LEU A 52 -2.94 9.92 0.47
C LEU A 52 -4.26 9.16 0.29
N SER A 53 -5.36 9.74 0.76
CA SER A 53 -6.68 9.13 0.64
C SER A 53 -7.11 8.90 -0.82
N ALA A 54 -6.76 9.83 -1.72
CA ALA A 54 -7.04 9.69 -3.14
C ALA A 54 -6.14 8.63 -3.80
N LEU A 55 -4.87 8.54 -3.39
CA LEU A 55 -3.96 7.49 -3.85
C LEU A 55 -4.50 6.09 -3.49
N LEU A 56 -4.85 5.89 -2.21
CA LEU A 56 -5.40 4.63 -1.72
C LEU A 56 -6.72 4.28 -2.44
N ALA A 57 -7.62 5.25 -2.62
CA ALA A 57 -8.88 5.03 -3.33
C ALA A 57 -8.67 4.59 -4.79
N MET A 58 -7.62 5.08 -5.46
CA MET A 58 -7.28 4.63 -6.81
C MET A 58 -6.69 3.23 -6.81
N ALA A 59 -5.80 2.91 -5.88
CA ALA A 59 -5.26 1.57 -5.76
C ALA A 59 -6.38 0.54 -5.51
N LEU A 60 -7.32 0.85 -4.61
CA LEU A 60 -8.51 0.02 -4.37
C LEU A 60 -9.36 -0.18 -5.64
N ARG A 61 -9.53 0.88 -6.45
CA ARG A 61 -10.23 0.77 -7.75
C ARG A 61 -9.49 -0.10 -8.77
N LEU A 62 -8.16 -0.08 -8.75
CA LEU A 62 -7.32 -0.89 -9.63
C LEU A 62 -7.21 -2.35 -9.18
N GLY A 63 -7.71 -2.68 -7.99
CA GLY A 63 -7.73 -4.04 -7.48
C GLY A 63 -6.70 -4.31 -6.40
N LEU A 64 -6.23 -3.27 -5.68
CA LEU A 64 -5.66 -3.45 -4.34
C LEU A 64 -6.72 -4.16 -3.51
N ARG A 65 -6.58 -5.47 -3.40
CA ARG A 65 -7.51 -6.32 -2.67
C ARG A 65 -7.11 -6.17 -1.21
N ASP A 66 -7.99 -5.59 -0.39
CA ASP A 66 -7.88 -5.60 1.07
C ASP A 66 -7.58 -7.03 1.57
N GLY A 67 -6.29 -7.35 1.72
CA GLY A 67 -5.77 -8.57 2.31
C GLY A 67 -6.14 -9.91 1.65
N PRO A 68 -5.46 -11.00 2.08
CA PRO A 68 -5.68 -12.34 1.57
C PRO A 68 -7.02 -12.91 2.08
N GLY A 69 -8.03 -12.89 1.23
CA GLY A 69 -9.30 -13.61 1.42
C GLY A 69 -10.39 -12.70 1.96
N ARG A 70 -11.29 -12.23 1.11
CA ARG A 70 -12.54 -12.94 0.84
C ARG A 70 -13.15 -12.41 -0.46
N ALA A 71 -13.30 -13.29 -1.43
CA ALA A 71 -14.40 -13.32 -2.39
C ALA A 71 -14.10 -14.46 -3.35
N GLN A 72 -14.60 -15.65 -3.02
CA GLN A 72 -15.27 -16.56 -3.94
C GLN A 72 -16.48 -17.13 -3.18
#